data_AF-A0A5M9HWX9-F1
#
_entry.id   AF-A0A5M9HWX9-F1
#
_cell.length_a   1.000
_cell.length_b   1.000
_cell.length_c   1.000
_cell.angle_alpha   90.00
_cell.angle_beta   90.00
_cell.angle_gamma   90.00
#
_symmetry.space_group_name_H-M   'P 1'
#
loop_
_entity.id
_entity.type
_entity.pdbx_description
1 polymer ?
#
loop_
_entity_poly.entity_id
_entity_poly.type
_entity_poly.pdbx_seq_one_letter_code
_entity_poly.pdbx_strand_id
1 'polypeptide(L)' 'MVEGEEIFGYEPAAVLKPSGEYNDETDLIFYKEPKQSGAVLLKKGDFAIVPPEDAHAPRRMSANGPCRVKKIVVKVKV' A
#
# COMPACT_ATOMS: atom_id res chain seq x y z
N MET A 1 -5.93 -9.99 3.85
CA MET A 1 -6.73 -9.29 4.88
C MET A 1 -7.38 -10.31 5.79
N VAL A 2 -7.23 -10.19 7.12
CA VAL A 2 -7.78 -11.17 8.09
C VAL A 2 -9.11 -10.67 8.67
N GLU A 3 -9.23 -9.37 8.95
CA GLU A 3 -10.42 -8.74 9.53
C GLU A 3 -10.48 -7.25 9.15
N GLY A 4 -11.69 -6.71 8.98
CA GLY A 4 -11.92 -5.32 8.57
C GLY A 4 -11.80 -5.12 7.05
N GLU A 5 -11.74 -3.85 6.65
CA GLU A 5 -11.52 -3.44 5.27
C GLU A 5 -10.61 -2.20 5.20
N GLU A 6 -9.83 -2.09 4.12
CA GLU A 6 -9.02 -0.91 3.84
C GLU A 6 -9.08 -0.58 2.35
N ILE A 7 -9.03 0.71 2.03
CA ILE A 7 -8.60 1.15 0.71
C ILE A 7 -7.08 1.02 0.64
N PHE A 8 -6.61 0.34 -0.39
CA PHE A 8 -5.21 0.16 -0.69
C PHE A 8 -4.88 0.96 -1.95
N GLY A 9 -4.23 2.11 -1.76
CA GLY A 9 -3.76 2.93 -2.88
C GLY A 9 -2.54 2.31 -3.54
N TYR A 10 -2.42 2.42 -4.86
CA TYR A 10 -1.24 1.97 -5.59
C TYR A 10 -0.98 2.84 -6.82
N GLU A 11 0.28 2.91 -7.24
CA GLU A 11 0.74 3.59 -8.45
C GLU A 11 2.12 3.06 -8.84
N PRO A 12 2.50 3.01 -10.14
CA PRO A 12 3.85 2.66 -10.54
C PRO A 12 4.88 3.63 -9.92
N ALA A 13 5.87 3.09 -9.22
CA ALA A 13 6.91 3.87 -8.56
C ALA A 13 7.65 4.81 -9.53
N ALA A 14 7.78 4.40 -10.80
CA ALA A 14 8.43 5.17 -11.85
C ALA A 14 7.75 6.52 -12.18
N VAL A 15 6.46 6.68 -11.86
CA VAL A 15 5.73 7.93 -12.11
C VAL A 15 5.63 8.84 -10.87
N LEU A 16 6.13 8.37 -9.72
CA LEU A 16 6.08 9.11 -8.47
C LEU A 16 7.37 9.87 -8.19
N LYS A 17 7.25 10.96 -7.44
CA LYS A 17 8.39 11.73 -6.96
C LYS A 17 8.85 11.17 -5.60
N PRO A 18 10.10 10.69 -5.47
CA PRO A 18 10.64 10.27 -4.18
C PRO A 18 10.59 11.38 -3.13
N SER A 19 10.37 10.97 -1.88
CA SER A 19 10.36 11.82 -0.69
C SER A 19 11.47 11.39 0.26
N GLY A 20 12.70 11.37 -0.24
CA GLY A 20 13.88 10.88 0.46
C GLY A 20 14.66 9.89 -0.39
N GLU A 21 15.67 9.28 0.22
CA GLU A 21 16.48 8.23 -0.38
C GLU A 21 15.95 6.85 0.00
N TYR A 22 16.37 5.84 -0.76
CA TYR A 22 16.12 4.45 -0.41
C TYR A 22 16.94 4.05 0.82
N ASN A 23 16.34 3.27 1.72
CA ASN A 23 16.98 2.76 2.92
C ASN A 23 17.17 1.24 2.82
N ASP A 24 18.42 0.82 2.65
CA ASP A 24 18.80 -0.59 2.50
C ASP A 24 18.49 -1.46 3.73
N GLU A 25 18.55 -0.89 4.94
CA GLU A 25 18.30 -1.62 6.19
C GLU A 25 16.82 -1.98 6.36
N THR A 26 15.92 -1.14 5.85
CA THR A 26 14.47 -1.27 6.01
C THR A 26 13.73 -1.68 4.73
N ASP A 27 14.44 -1.82 3.61
CA ASP A 27 13.86 -2.15 2.29
C ASP A 27 12.72 -1.18 1.93
N LEU A 28 13.01 0.13 2.02
CA LEU A 28 11.98 1.17 1.99
C LEU A 28 12.42 2.47 1.33
N ILE A 29 11.51 3.05 0.54
CA ILE A 29 11.54 4.44 0.09
C ILE A 29 10.13 5.03 0.16
N PHE A 30 10.02 6.29 0.54
CA PHE A 30 8.75 7.02 0.53
C PHE A 30 8.62 7.88 -0.73
N TYR A 31 7.37 8.11 -1.15
CA TYR A 31 7.04 8.96 -2.27
C TYR A 31 6.09 10.09 -1.84
N LYS A 32 6.10 11.19 -2.59
CA LYS A 32 5.08 12.22 -2.43
C LYS A 32 3.72 11.69 -2.89
N GLU A 33 2.67 12.02 -2.14
CA GLU A 33 1.32 11.63 -2.50
C GLU A 33 0.92 12.27 -3.84
N PRO A 34 0.54 11.47 -4.86
CA PRO A 34 0.10 11.99 -6.14
C PRO A 34 -1.33 12.55 -6.02
N LYS A 35 -1.70 13.46 -6.94
CA LYS A 35 -3.07 14.02 -6.99
C LYS A 35 -4.14 12.96 -7.29
N GLN A 36 -3.75 11.96 -8.06
CA GLN A 36 -4.58 10.82 -8.44
C GLN A 36 -3.76 9.56 -8.18
N SER A 37 -4.42 8.52 -7.70
CA SER A 37 -3.81 7.21 -7.51
C SER A 37 -4.84 6.13 -7.81
N GLY A 38 -4.37 4.99 -8.30
CA GLY A 38 -5.15 3.75 -8.27
C GLY A 38 -5.56 3.39 -6.84
N ALA A 39 -6.66 2.66 -6.70
CA ALA A 39 -7.14 2.18 -5.42
C ALA A 39 -7.92 0.87 -5.57
N VAL A 40 -7.76 -0.03 -4.60
CA VAL A 40 -8.56 -1.24 -4.46
C VAL A 40 -9.11 -1.34 -3.04
N LEU A 41 -10.36 -1.78 -2.90
CA LEU A 41 -10.95 -2.10 -1.61
C LEU A 41 -10.61 -3.55 -1.25
N LEU A 42 -9.83 -3.75 -0.19
CA LEU A 42 -9.50 -5.07 0.33
C LEU A 42 -10.38 -5.39 1.53
N LYS A 43 -11.16 -6.47 1.43
CA LYS A 43 -12.00 -7.02 2.50
C LYS A 43 -11.42 -8.32 3.03
N LYS A 44 -11.98 -8.83 4.13
CA LYS A 44 -11.61 -10.14 4.69
C LYS A 44 -11.53 -11.22 3.61
N GLY A 45 -10.39 -11.92 3.53
CA GLY A 45 -10.11 -12.94 2.52
C GLY A 45 -9.29 -12.43 1.34
N ASP A 46 -9.37 -11.14 1.01
CA ASP A 46 -8.63 -10.57 -0.12
C ASP A 46 -7.14 -10.43 0.19
N PHE A 47 -6.32 -10.47 -0.84
CA PHE A 47 -4.89 -10.15 -0.77
C PHE A 47 -4.44 -9.40 -2.02
N ALA A 48 -3.36 -8.65 -1.88
CA ALA A 48 -2.68 -7.99 -2.98
C ALA A 48 -1.21 -8.45 -2.98
N ILE A 49 -0.67 -8.67 -4.17
CA ILE A 49 0.78 -8.85 -4.38
C ILE A 49 1.29 -7.51 -4.87
N VAL A 50 2.34 -7.00 -4.23
CA VAL A 50 2.89 -5.69 -4.52
C VAL A 50 4.38 -5.84 -4.81
N PRO A 51 4.78 -5.86 -6.09
CA PRO A 51 6.18 -5.99 -6.48
C PRO A 51 6.95 -4.67 -6.23
N PRO A 52 8.29 -4.66 -6.32
CA PRO A 52 9.10 -3.47 -6.05
C PRO A 52 8.76 -2.25 -6.91
N GLU A 53 8.19 -2.47 -8.10
CA GLU A 53 7.79 -1.41 -9.03
C GLU A 53 6.49 -0.70 -8.63
N ASP A 54 5.74 -1.24 -7.66
CA ASP A 54 4.46 -0.68 -7.21
C ASP A 54 4.60 0.04 -5.86
N ALA A 55 4.55 1.36 -5.92
CA ALA A 55 4.38 2.17 -4.72
C ALA A 55 2.94 2.02 -4.22
N HIS A 56 2.79 1.90 -2.90
CA HIS A 56 1.50 1.61 -2.31
C HIS A 56 1.24 2.36 -1.00
N ALA A 57 -0.04 2.66 -0.76
CA ALA A 57 -0.54 3.40 0.39
C ALA A 57 -1.67 2.61 1.08
N PRO A 58 -1.32 1.69 2.00
CA PRO A 58 -2.31 0.94 2.78
C PRO A 58 -2.96 1.83 3.87
N ARG A 59 -3.92 1.27 4.61
CA ARG A 59 -4.59 1.90 5.76
C ARG A 59 -5.46 3.12 5.43
N ARG A 60 -5.94 3.27 4.20
CA ARG A 60 -6.90 4.32 3.86
C ARG A 60 -8.32 3.88 4.20
N MET A 61 -9.14 4.82 4.69
CA MET A 61 -10.54 4.54 5.03
C MET A 61 -11.37 4.29 3.78
N SER A 62 -12.35 3.40 3.88
CA SER A 62 -13.38 3.23 2.85
C SER A 62 -14.51 4.26 3.03
N ALA A 63 -15.48 4.23 2.12
CA ALA A 63 -16.71 5.02 2.27
C ALA A 63 -17.53 4.66 3.53
N ASN A 64 -17.28 3.50 4.15
CA ASN A 64 -17.94 3.08 5.39
C ASN A 64 -17.31 3.70 6.65
N GLY A 65 -16.25 4.52 6.48
CA GLY A 65 -15.54 5.17 7.58
C GLY A 65 -14.39 4.32 8.15
N PRO A 66 -13.72 4.83 9.20
CA PRO A 66 -12.62 4.11 9.83
C PRO A 66 -13.13 2.86 10.57
N CYS A 67 -12.43 1.75 10.40
CA CYS A 67 -12.69 0.51 11.14
C CYS A 67 -11.38 -0.09 11.68
N ARG A 68 -11.52 -1.03 12.61
CA ARG A 68 -10.36 -1.82 13.06
C ARG A 68 -10.00 -2.82 11.97
N VAL A 69 -8.72 -2.87 11.61
CA VAL A 69 -8.17 -3.78 10.60
C VAL A 69 -7.18 -4.74 11.24
N LYS A 70 -7.26 -6.02 10.89
CA LYS A 70 -6.23 -7.02 11.16
C LYS A 70 -5.75 -7.59 9.83
N LYS A 71 -4.45 -7.45 9.56
CA LYS A 71 -3.81 -7.95 8.32
C LYS A 71 -2.48 -8.60 8.60
N ILE A 72 -2.01 -9.35 7.62
CA ILE A 72 -0.67 -9.94 7.57
C ILE A 72 -0.01 -9.36 6.31
N VAL A 73 1.26 -8.96 6.44
CA VAL A 73 2.11 -8.59 5.31
C VAL A 73 3.22 -9.61 5.25
N VAL A 74 3.31 -10.36 4.14
CA VAL A 74 4.36 -11.34 3.92
C VAL A 74 5.40 -10.70 3.02
N LYS A 75 6.67 -10.70 3.45
CA LYS A 75 7.81 -10.23 2.67
C LYS A 75 8.48 -11.42 2.00
N VAL A 76 8.57 -11.39 0.68
CA VAL A 76 9.19 -12.43 -0.15
C VAL A 76 10.35 -11.79 -0.90
N LYS A 77 11.54 -12.39 -0.79
CA LYS A 77 12.71 -11.92 -1.53
C LYS A 77 12.52 -12.20 -3.02
N VAL A 78 12.75 -11.18 -3.85
CA VAL A 78 12.82 -11.28 -5.32
C VAL A 78 14.22 -11.60 -5.80
#